data_AF-A0A426VVC6-F1
#
_entry.id   AF-A0A426VVC6-F1
#
_cell.length_a   1.000
_cell.length_b   1.000
_cell.length_c   1.000
_cell.angle_alpha   90.00
_cell.angle_beta   90.00
_cell.angle_gamma   90.00
#
_symmetry.space_group_name_H-M   'P 1'
#
loop_
_entity.id
_entity.type
_entity.pdbx_description
1 polymer ?
#
loop_
_entity_poly.entity_id
_entity_poly.type
_entity_poly.pdbx_seq_one_letter_code
_entity_poly.pdbx_strand_id
1 'polypeptide(L)'
;MKNKIENFRLGSLTDPKFISTALATYKQNDIEKKWEIVQAHDSVAILIYHKEKEAFVLVKQFRPAVYLGNQNGMTVELCAGIVDKDLSFEQIAKEEINEECGYDVPIEKLEKITSFYTSVGFAGSKQVLYYAEVDKSMKISEGGGVDGEVIEVIEIPTENAEKLIYDESVAKTPGLMFAFMWWFSRRKNENIIT
;
A
#
# COMPACT_ATOMS: atom_id res chain seq x y z
N MET A 1 8.24 -17.94 -1.92
CA MET A 1 7.73 -19.07 -1.10
C MET A 1 6.58 -19.77 -1.83
N LYS A 2 6.21 -21.02 -1.49
CA LYS A 2 4.94 -21.61 -1.96
C LYS A 2 3.81 -21.07 -1.07
N ASN A 3 3.00 -20.13 -1.57
CA ASN A 3 1.80 -19.64 -0.88
C ASN A 3 0.68 -20.67 -1.03
N LYS A 4 0.62 -21.63 -0.10
CA LYS A 4 -0.40 -22.67 -0.05
C LYS A 4 -1.57 -22.19 0.80
N ILE A 5 -2.69 -21.85 0.16
CA ILE A 5 -3.93 -21.47 0.84
C ILE A 5 -4.82 -22.70 0.95
N GLU A 6 -5.20 -23.09 2.16
CA GLU A 6 -6.05 -24.25 2.42
C GLU A 6 -7.23 -23.85 3.31
N ASN A 7 -8.36 -24.54 3.16
CA ASN A 7 -9.56 -24.35 4.01
C ASN A 7 -10.13 -22.91 4.02
N PHE A 8 -10.01 -22.17 2.91
CA PHE A 8 -10.59 -20.82 2.78
C PHE A 8 -12.12 -20.88 2.91
N ARG A 9 -12.69 -20.17 3.90
CA ARG A 9 -14.13 -20.12 4.18
C ARG A 9 -14.55 -18.69 4.50
N LEU A 10 -15.76 -18.33 4.10
CA LEU A 10 -16.41 -17.09 4.52
C LEU A 10 -17.35 -17.38 5.69
N GLY A 11 -17.37 -16.46 6.65
CA GLY A 11 -18.26 -16.48 7.80
C GLY A 11 -18.69 -15.06 8.18
N SER A 12 -19.66 -14.95 9.08
CA SER A 12 -20.05 -13.67 9.64
C SER A 12 -18.92 -13.06 10.46
N LEU A 13 -18.70 -11.76 10.31
CA LEU A 13 -17.70 -11.01 11.07
C LEU A 13 -18.27 -10.67 12.47
N THR A 14 -17.69 -11.25 13.51
CA THR A 14 -18.05 -11.00 14.91
C THR A 14 -16.84 -10.45 15.66
N ASP A 15 -17.02 -9.41 16.48
CA ASP A 15 -15.94 -8.72 17.22
C ASP A 15 -14.77 -8.25 16.34
N PRO A 16 -15.04 -7.37 15.35
CA PRO A 16 -14.02 -6.94 14.42
C PRO A 16 -12.93 -6.08 15.07
N LYS A 17 -11.67 -6.31 14.67
CA LYS A 17 -10.52 -5.51 15.11
C LYS A 17 -10.21 -4.31 14.20
N PHE A 18 -10.30 -4.49 12.88
CA PHE A 18 -9.77 -3.53 11.91
C PHE A 18 -10.83 -2.84 11.05
N ILE A 19 -11.98 -3.52 10.83
CA ILE A 19 -13.06 -2.98 9.99
C ILE A 19 -14.42 -3.29 10.59
N SER A 20 -15.38 -2.38 10.50
CA SER A 20 -16.77 -2.66 10.89
C SER A 20 -17.73 -2.34 9.75
N THR A 21 -18.74 -3.19 9.56
CA THR A 21 -19.79 -2.96 8.56
C THR A 21 -20.94 -2.16 9.20
N ALA A 22 -21.45 -1.16 8.51
CA ALA A 22 -22.59 -0.37 8.96
C ALA A 22 -23.56 -0.05 7.80
N LEU A 23 -24.84 0.14 8.13
CA LEU A 23 -25.83 0.67 7.19
C LEU A 23 -25.96 2.18 7.42
N ALA A 24 -25.39 2.97 6.52
CA ALA A 24 -25.59 4.42 6.53
C ALA A 24 -27.02 4.73 6.09
N THR A 25 -27.75 5.53 6.88
CA THR A 25 -29.06 6.09 6.51
C THR A 25 -28.96 7.60 6.53
N TYR A 26 -29.33 8.25 5.43
CA TYR A 26 -29.14 9.68 5.26
C TYR A 26 -30.18 10.26 4.29
N LYS A 27 -30.47 11.55 4.43
CA LYS A 27 -31.37 12.29 3.55
C LYS A 27 -30.55 13.23 2.67
N GLN A 28 -30.70 13.13 1.35
CA GLN A 28 -30.02 14.00 0.39
C GLN A 28 -31.05 14.59 -0.57
N ASN A 29 -31.14 15.93 -0.62
CA ASN A 29 -32.10 16.66 -1.46
C ASN A 29 -33.53 16.14 -1.30
N ASP A 30 -33.96 16.03 -0.04
CA ASP A 30 -35.27 15.48 0.34
C ASP A 30 -35.53 14.00 0.06
N ILE A 31 -34.55 13.27 -0.45
CA ILE A 31 -34.65 11.85 -0.74
C ILE A 31 -33.95 11.06 0.37
N GLU A 32 -34.70 10.18 1.03
CA GLU A 32 -34.15 9.20 1.98
C GLU A 32 -33.31 8.15 1.23
N LYS A 33 -32.12 7.86 1.73
CA LYS A 33 -31.15 6.93 1.15
C LYS A 33 -30.57 6.01 2.21
N LYS A 34 -30.19 4.83 1.76
CA LYS A 34 -29.46 3.84 2.55
C LYS A 34 -28.26 3.34 1.74
N TRP A 35 -27.14 3.11 2.41
CA TRP A 35 -25.94 2.61 1.78
C TRP A 35 -25.14 1.74 2.74
N GLU A 36 -24.64 0.61 2.25
CA GLU A 36 -23.77 -0.28 3.03
C GLU A 36 -22.35 0.28 3.01
N ILE A 37 -21.77 0.48 4.19
CA ILE A 37 -20.41 1.02 4.33
C ILE A 37 -19.55 0.12 5.21
N VAL A 38 -18.24 0.18 4.97
CA VAL A 38 -17.21 -0.43 5.80
C VAL A 38 -16.41 0.70 6.44
N GLN A 39 -16.44 0.82 7.75
CA GLN A 39 -15.55 1.72 8.47
C GLN A 39 -14.19 1.01 8.59
N ALA A 40 -13.16 1.59 7.99
CA ALA A 40 -11.80 1.08 8.03
C ALA A 40 -10.84 2.24 8.34
N HIS A 41 -9.69 1.91 8.92
CA HIS A 41 -8.66 2.90 9.25
C HIS A 41 -8.13 3.62 8.01
N ASP A 42 -7.67 4.85 8.22
CA ASP A 42 -6.78 5.53 7.28
C ASP A 42 -5.44 4.77 7.20
N SER A 43 -4.62 5.08 6.20
CA SER A 43 -3.33 4.41 5.97
C SER A 43 -2.25 5.34 5.45
N VAL A 44 -1.01 4.88 5.52
CA VAL A 44 0.13 5.42 4.79
C VAL A 44 0.58 4.43 3.72
N ALA A 45 1.15 4.92 2.64
CA ALA A 45 1.83 4.11 1.62
C ALA A 45 3.12 4.81 1.19
N ILE A 46 4.15 4.03 0.84
CA ILE A 46 5.48 4.55 0.56
C ILE A 46 6.00 3.95 -0.74
N LEU A 47 6.37 4.82 -1.69
CA LEU A 47 7.23 4.45 -2.80
C LEU A 47 8.69 4.53 -2.36
N ILE A 48 9.36 3.38 -2.31
CA ILE A 48 10.76 3.28 -1.93
C ILE A 48 11.60 3.08 -3.19
N TYR A 49 12.58 3.95 -3.42
CA TYR A 49 13.52 3.84 -4.52
C TYR A 49 14.93 3.53 -4.02
N HIS A 50 15.49 2.40 -4.46
CA HIS A 50 16.86 2.02 -4.14
C HIS A 50 17.82 2.63 -5.17
N LYS A 51 18.58 3.66 -4.76
CA LYS A 51 19.42 4.44 -5.67
C LYS A 51 20.48 3.60 -6.39
N GLU A 52 21.23 2.77 -5.64
CA GLU A 52 22.33 1.99 -6.23
C GLU A 52 21.86 0.89 -7.19
N LYS A 53 20.63 0.40 -7.03
CA LYS A 53 20.04 -0.68 -7.83
C LYS A 53 19.14 -0.16 -8.95
N GLU A 54 18.86 1.14 -8.94
CA GLU A 54 17.92 1.80 -9.85
C GLU A 54 16.56 1.07 -9.92
N ALA A 55 16.08 0.63 -8.77
CA ALA A 55 14.90 -0.22 -8.63
C ALA A 55 13.95 0.31 -7.54
N PHE A 56 12.65 0.07 -7.71
CA PHE A 56 11.67 0.26 -6.66
C PHE A 56 11.65 -0.96 -5.74
N VAL A 57 11.65 -0.70 -4.43
CA VAL A 57 11.41 -1.73 -3.41
C VAL A 57 9.91 -1.75 -3.15
N LEU A 58 9.29 -2.89 -3.39
CA LEU A 58 7.85 -3.14 -3.28
C LEU A 58 7.63 -4.38 -2.43
N VAL A 59 6.37 -4.65 -2.12
CA VAL A 59 5.97 -5.84 -1.37
C VAL A 59 5.03 -6.72 -2.17
N LYS A 60 5.16 -8.03 -1.98
CA LYS A 60 4.21 -9.04 -2.44
C LYS A 60 3.58 -9.72 -1.24
N GLN A 61 2.27 -9.71 -1.18
CA GLN A 61 1.54 -10.33 -0.07
C GLN A 61 0.21 -10.91 -0.52
N PHE A 62 -0.34 -11.80 0.30
CA PHE A 62 -1.63 -12.42 0.05
C PHE A 62 -2.75 -11.52 0.60
N ARG A 63 -3.70 -11.16 -0.27
CA ARG A 63 -4.91 -10.43 0.11
C ARG A 63 -6.14 -11.35 -0.02
N PRO A 64 -6.79 -11.74 1.10
CA PRO A 64 -7.97 -12.61 1.07
C PRO A 64 -9.12 -12.09 0.19
N ALA A 65 -9.32 -10.77 0.17
CA ALA A 65 -10.35 -10.14 -0.64
C ALA A 65 -10.08 -10.28 -2.15
N VAL A 66 -8.81 -10.23 -2.56
CA VAL A 66 -8.41 -10.44 -3.96
C VAL A 66 -8.51 -11.93 -4.33
N TYR A 67 -8.17 -12.82 -3.40
CA TYR A 67 -8.28 -14.27 -3.59
C TYR A 67 -9.71 -14.69 -3.93
N LEU A 68 -10.72 -14.09 -3.30
CA LEU A 68 -12.12 -14.31 -3.63
C LEU A 68 -12.43 -14.05 -5.11
N GLY A 69 -11.82 -13.02 -5.69
CA GLY A 69 -12.06 -12.62 -7.07
C GLY A 69 -11.26 -13.41 -8.10
N ASN A 70 -10.00 -13.77 -7.80
CA ASN A 70 -9.08 -14.32 -8.80
C ASN A 70 -8.45 -15.69 -8.47
N GLN A 71 -8.74 -16.28 -7.30
CA GLN A 71 -8.20 -17.57 -6.83
C GLN A 71 -6.67 -17.65 -6.71
N ASN A 72 -5.97 -16.52 -6.72
CA ASN A 72 -4.53 -16.41 -6.46
C ASN A 72 -4.26 -15.56 -5.21
N GLY A 73 -4.92 -14.40 -5.11
CA GLY A 73 -4.85 -13.51 -3.95
C GLY A 73 -3.54 -12.74 -3.80
N MET A 74 -2.50 -13.10 -4.54
CA MET A 74 -1.23 -12.38 -4.51
C MET A 74 -1.32 -11.03 -5.20
N THR A 75 -0.82 -10.02 -4.50
CA THR A 75 -0.76 -8.63 -4.96
C THR A 75 0.68 -8.13 -4.96
N VAL A 76 0.96 -7.16 -5.83
CA VAL A 76 2.17 -6.32 -5.77
C VAL A 76 1.74 -4.93 -5.32
N GLU A 77 2.34 -4.46 -4.23
CA GLU A 77 1.90 -3.27 -3.52
C GLU A 77 3.09 -2.37 -3.13
N LEU A 78 2.79 -1.12 -2.83
CA LEU A 78 3.71 -0.26 -2.07
C LEU A 78 3.82 -0.79 -0.64
N CYS A 79 4.94 -0.49 0.03
CA CYS A 79 5.02 -0.64 1.48
C CYS A 79 3.94 0.24 2.13
N ALA A 80 3.15 -0.28 3.07
CA ALA A 80 1.97 0.42 3.57
C ALA A 80 1.47 -0.10 4.91
N GLY A 81 1.00 0.83 5.76
CA GLY A 81 0.48 0.54 7.10
C GLY A 81 -0.82 1.25 7.41
N ILE A 82 -1.62 0.66 8.29
CA ILE A 82 -2.82 1.30 8.82
C ILE A 82 -2.46 2.32 9.91
N VAL A 83 -3.32 3.32 10.08
CA VAL A 83 -3.19 4.31 11.15
C VAL A 83 -4.02 3.84 12.35
N ASP A 84 -3.41 3.01 13.18
CA ASP A 84 -4.01 2.39 14.37
C ASP A 84 -3.30 2.77 15.69
N LYS A 85 -2.24 3.56 15.60
CA LYS A 85 -1.46 4.10 16.73
C LYS A 85 -1.55 5.64 16.77
N ASP A 86 -1.35 6.21 17.95
CA ASP A 86 -1.23 7.67 18.14
C ASP A 86 0.18 8.17 17.78
N LEU A 87 0.53 8.03 16.49
CA LEU A 87 1.81 8.43 15.92
C LEU A 87 1.57 9.32 14.68
N SER A 88 2.58 10.12 14.29
CA SER A 88 2.49 10.86 13.03
C SER A 88 2.52 9.91 11.83
N PHE A 89 1.98 10.35 10.70
CA PHE A 89 2.01 9.56 9.46
C PHE A 89 3.45 9.24 9.03
N GLU A 90 4.39 10.16 9.24
CA GLU A 90 5.81 9.93 8.96
C GLU A 90 6.43 8.86 9.86
N GLN A 91 6.05 8.84 11.14
CA GLN A 91 6.54 7.83 12.08
C GLN A 91 5.99 6.44 11.72
N ILE A 92 4.69 6.35 11.39
CA ILE A 92 4.10 5.09 10.90
C ILE A 92 4.79 4.66 9.60
N ALA A 93 4.97 5.57 8.65
CA ALA A 93 5.65 5.25 7.39
C ALA A 93 7.09 4.74 7.61
N LYS A 94 7.84 5.31 8.56
CA LYS A 94 9.15 4.81 8.96
C LYS A 94 9.09 3.40 9.56
N GLU A 95 8.14 3.14 10.46
CA GLU A 95 7.93 1.81 11.05
C GLU A 95 7.64 0.76 9.98
N GLU A 96 6.73 1.04 9.06
CA GLU A 96 6.35 0.12 7.97
C GLU A 96 7.52 -0.17 7.02
N ILE A 97 8.31 0.85 6.65
CA ILE A 97 9.51 0.63 5.81
C ILE A 97 10.51 -0.31 6.49
N ASN A 98 10.64 -0.21 7.81
CA ASN A 98 11.51 -1.09 8.59
C ASN A 98 10.93 -2.51 8.66
N GLU A 99 9.68 -2.63 9.08
CA GLU A 99 9.00 -3.92 9.31
C GLU A 99 8.82 -4.70 8.01
N GLU A 100 8.22 -4.08 6.99
CA GLU A 100 7.92 -4.77 5.73
C GLU A 100 9.15 -4.86 4.82
N CYS A 101 9.96 -3.81 4.71
CA CYS A 101 11.04 -3.72 3.71
C CYS A 101 12.47 -3.82 4.30
N GLY A 102 12.64 -3.74 5.61
CA GLY A 102 13.92 -3.90 6.30
C GLY A 102 14.88 -2.71 6.21
N TYR A 103 14.39 -1.51 5.87
CA TYR A 103 15.22 -0.30 5.78
C TYR A 103 14.94 0.67 6.92
N ASP A 104 15.98 1.31 7.45
CA ASP A 104 15.86 2.39 8.42
C ASP A 104 15.96 3.76 7.74
N VAL A 105 14.79 4.35 7.42
CA VAL A 105 14.71 5.68 6.78
C VAL A 105 14.45 6.76 7.82
N PRO A 106 15.28 7.82 7.92
CA PRO A 106 14.99 8.96 8.78
C PRO A 106 13.71 9.71 8.34
N ILE A 107 12.94 10.24 9.29
CA ILE A 107 11.65 10.91 9.01
C ILE A 107 11.84 12.12 8.07
N GLU A 108 12.91 12.88 8.25
CA GLU A 108 13.25 14.04 7.41
C GLU A 108 13.58 13.69 5.95
N LYS A 109 13.77 12.40 5.65
CA LYS A 109 13.98 11.87 4.29
C LYS A 109 12.69 11.35 3.65
N LEU A 110 11.57 11.34 4.39
CA LEU A 110 10.26 11.02 3.83
C LEU A 110 9.68 12.25 3.16
N GLU A 111 9.43 12.15 1.86
CA GLU A 111 8.78 13.20 1.08
C GLU A 111 7.30 12.86 0.90
N LYS A 112 6.42 13.73 1.39
CA LYS A 112 4.99 13.56 1.13
C LYS A 112 4.68 13.89 -0.34
N ILE A 113 4.14 12.91 -1.07
CA ILE A 113 3.66 13.09 -2.45
C ILE A 113 2.28 13.76 -2.43
N THR A 114 1.29 13.09 -1.82
CA THR A 114 -0.12 13.55 -1.80
C THR A 114 -0.95 12.71 -0.79
N SER A 115 -2.26 12.90 -0.77
CA SER A 115 -3.21 11.97 -0.13
C SER A 115 -4.47 11.82 -0.97
N PHE A 116 -5.11 10.66 -0.90
CA PHE A 116 -6.34 10.35 -1.65
C PHE A 116 -7.27 9.44 -0.85
N TYR A 117 -8.54 9.39 -1.23
CA TYR A 117 -9.52 8.47 -0.66
C TYR A 117 -9.58 7.18 -1.48
N THR A 118 -9.61 6.06 -0.79
CA THR A 118 -9.68 4.71 -1.36
C THR A 118 -11.06 4.11 -1.14
N SER A 119 -11.46 3.17 -2.02
CA SER A 119 -12.72 2.45 -1.90
C SER A 119 -13.92 3.38 -1.65
N VAL A 120 -13.97 4.53 -2.34
CA VAL A 120 -14.91 5.65 -2.10
C VAL A 120 -16.39 5.27 -2.16
N GLY A 121 -16.71 4.14 -2.80
CA GLY A 121 -18.06 3.62 -2.89
C GLY A 121 -18.55 2.90 -1.62
N PHE A 122 -17.68 2.49 -0.71
CA PHE A 122 -18.10 1.75 0.49
C PHE A 122 -17.26 2.02 1.74
N ALA A 123 -15.96 2.29 1.63
CA ALA A 123 -15.11 2.54 2.80
C ALA A 123 -14.75 4.01 2.97
N GLY A 124 -14.26 4.65 1.90
CA GLY A 124 -13.86 6.06 1.96
C GLY A 124 -12.69 6.34 2.90
N SER A 125 -11.81 5.35 3.13
CA SER A 125 -10.60 5.52 3.95
C SER A 125 -9.56 6.37 3.22
N LYS A 126 -8.89 7.27 3.93
CA LYS A 126 -7.83 8.12 3.39
C LYS A 126 -6.49 7.39 3.41
N GLN A 127 -5.70 7.55 2.35
CA GLN A 127 -4.32 7.10 2.28
C GLN A 127 -3.39 8.28 2.03
N VAL A 128 -2.31 8.38 2.81
CA VAL A 128 -1.24 9.38 2.62
C VAL A 128 -0.06 8.70 1.93
N LEU A 129 0.38 9.26 0.81
CA LEU A 129 1.44 8.69 -0.02
C LEU A 129 2.76 9.44 0.18
N TYR A 130 3.81 8.70 0.52
CA TYR A 130 5.18 9.18 0.70
C TYR A 130 6.14 8.59 -0.33
N TYR A 131 7.29 9.23 -0.48
CA TYR A 131 8.45 8.76 -1.23
C TYR A 131 9.67 8.72 -0.31
N ALA A 132 10.50 7.70 -0.49
CA ALA A 132 11.76 7.53 0.23
C ALA A 132 12.85 7.01 -0.72
N GLU A 133 14.07 7.50 -0.54
CA GLU A 133 15.25 6.93 -1.20
C GLU A 133 16.05 6.12 -0.20
N VAL A 134 16.46 4.92 -0.61
CA VAL A 134 17.28 4.01 0.19
C VAL A 134 18.56 3.63 -0.54
N ASP A 135 19.52 3.15 0.24
CA ASP A 135 20.70 2.46 -0.24
C ASP A 135 21.05 1.34 0.74
N LYS A 136 22.06 0.53 0.40
CA LYS A 136 22.47 -0.63 1.20
C LYS A 136 22.85 -0.31 2.63
N SER A 137 23.28 0.93 2.93
CA SER A 137 23.70 1.31 4.29
C SER A 137 22.54 1.42 5.26
N MET A 138 21.32 1.59 4.72
CA MET A 138 20.08 1.69 5.49
C MET A 138 19.42 0.32 5.73
N LYS A 139 19.93 -0.77 5.14
CA LYS A 139 19.35 -2.11 5.31
C LYS A 139 19.71 -2.66 6.69
N ILE A 140 18.70 -2.93 7.52
CA ILE A 140 18.86 -3.40 8.91
C ILE A 140 18.24 -4.78 9.14
N SER A 141 17.38 -5.26 8.25
CA SER A 141 16.83 -6.62 8.25
C SER A 141 16.45 -7.03 6.82
N GLU A 142 16.04 -8.28 6.62
CA GLU A 142 15.50 -8.72 5.33
C GLU A 142 14.12 -8.11 5.02
N GLY A 143 13.42 -7.57 6.02
CA GLY A 143 12.00 -7.21 5.95
C GLY A 143 11.11 -8.45 6.13
N GLY A 144 9.87 -8.35 5.68
CA GLY A 144 8.90 -9.45 5.68
C GLY A 144 7.71 -9.26 6.60
N GLY A 145 7.61 -8.11 7.28
CA GLY A 145 6.54 -7.78 8.20
C GLY A 145 6.78 -8.30 9.63
N VAL A 146 5.81 -8.06 10.49
CA VAL A 146 5.82 -8.47 11.91
C VAL A 146 4.57 -9.27 12.26
N ASP A 147 4.44 -9.77 13.49
CA ASP A 147 3.21 -10.39 14.01
C ASP A 147 2.57 -11.50 13.15
N GLY A 148 3.41 -12.27 12.44
CA GLY A 148 2.99 -13.39 11.61
C GLY A 148 2.59 -13.01 10.19
N GLU A 149 2.84 -11.77 9.78
CA GLU A 149 2.77 -11.35 8.39
C GLU A 149 3.70 -12.20 7.51
N VAL A 150 3.27 -12.38 6.26
CA VAL A 150 4.00 -13.13 5.25
C VAL A 150 4.13 -12.23 4.03
N ILE A 151 5.16 -11.39 4.07
CA ILE A 151 5.43 -10.39 3.03
C ILE A 151 6.74 -10.73 2.33
N GLU A 152 6.72 -10.76 1.01
CA GLU A 152 7.91 -10.92 0.19
C GLU A 152 8.35 -9.54 -0.30
N VAL A 153 9.54 -9.09 0.12
CA VAL A 153 10.16 -7.88 -0.44
C VAL A 153 10.66 -8.20 -1.84
N ILE A 154 10.25 -7.39 -2.81
CA ILE A 154 10.68 -7.51 -4.20
C ILE A 154 11.26 -6.20 -4.72
N GLU A 155 12.16 -6.33 -5.69
CA GLU A 155 12.78 -5.21 -6.36
C GLU A 155 12.36 -5.21 -7.83
N ILE A 156 11.81 -4.09 -8.29
CA ILE A 156 11.43 -3.89 -9.69
C ILE A 156 12.34 -2.82 -10.28
N PRO A 157 13.25 -3.17 -11.21
CA PRO A 157 14.04 -2.17 -11.94
C PRO A 157 13.13 -1.09 -12.52
N THR A 158 13.55 0.16 -12.45
CA THR A 158 12.71 1.30 -12.86
C THR A 158 12.24 1.18 -14.32
N GLU A 159 13.09 0.64 -15.21
CA GLU A 159 12.74 0.34 -16.61
C GLU A 159 11.55 -0.64 -16.78
N ASN A 160 11.27 -1.49 -15.78
CA ASN A 160 10.17 -2.45 -15.81
C ASN A 160 8.88 -1.92 -15.15
N ALA A 161 8.94 -0.79 -14.45
CA ALA A 161 7.81 -0.28 -13.69
C ALA A 161 6.65 0.16 -14.60
N GLU A 162 6.93 0.76 -15.78
CA GLU A 162 5.89 1.14 -16.73
C GLU A 162 5.16 -0.08 -17.29
N LYS A 163 5.88 -1.17 -17.59
CA LYS A 163 5.27 -2.44 -17.98
C LYS A 163 4.34 -2.97 -16.89
N LEU A 164 4.76 -2.88 -15.62
CA LEU A 164 3.97 -3.34 -14.48
C LEU A 164 2.66 -2.55 -14.33
N ILE A 165 2.58 -1.28 -14.75
CA ILE A 165 1.32 -0.50 -14.71
C ILE A 165 0.24 -1.16 -15.58
N TYR A 166 0.60 -1.60 -16.78
CA TYR A 166 -0.37 -2.11 -17.77
C TYR A 166 -0.53 -3.64 -17.74
N ASP A 167 0.27 -4.37 -16.97
CA ASP A 167 0.18 -5.83 -16.87
C ASP A 167 -1.03 -6.30 -16.03
N GLU A 168 -2.15 -6.58 -16.69
CA GLU A 168 -3.39 -7.06 -16.04
C GLU A 168 -3.25 -8.43 -15.35
N SER A 169 -2.18 -9.19 -15.62
CA SER A 169 -1.94 -10.47 -14.94
C SER A 169 -1.49 -10.29 -13.48
N VAL A 170 -1.05 -9.09 -13.10
CA VAL A 170 -0.60 -8.75 -11.76
C VAL A 170 -1.66 -7.91 -11.05
N ALA A 171 -2.21 -8.44 -9.95
CA ALA A 171 -3.06 -7.65 -9.06
C ALA A 171 -2.22 -6.59 -8.34
N LYS A 172 -2.63 -5.33 -8.45
CA LYS A 172 -1.90 -4.17 -7.94
C LYS A 172 -2.85 -3.03 -7.58
N THR A 173 -2.37 -2.09 -6.79
CA THR A 173 -3.19 -0.97 -6.32
C THR A 173 -3.10 0.24 -7.26
N PRO A 174 -4.16 1.07 -7.37
CA PRO A 174 -4.09 2.36 -8.04
C PRO A 174 -3.00 3.28 -7.47
N GLY A 175 -2.76 3.21 -6.15
CA GLY A 175 -1.71 3.96 -5.48
C GLY A 175 -0.30 3.64 -6.01
N LEU A 176 -0.01 2.35 -6.26
CA LEU A 176 1.26 1.94 -6.88
C LEU A 176 1.44 2.55 -8.28
N MET A 177 0.42 2.43 -9.13
CA MET A 177 0.47 2.97 -10.49
C MET A 177 0.67 4.49 -10.49
N PHE A 178 -0.06 5.20 -9.63
CA PHE A 178 0.09 6.65 -9.48
C PHE A 178 1.50 7.03 -8.99
N ALA A 179 2.04 6.31 -8.01
CA ALA A 179 3.37 6.58 -7.47
C ALA A 179 4.47 6.43 -8.53
N PHE A 180 4.39 5.40 -9.38
CA PHE A 180 5.30 5.26 -10.53
C PHE A 180 5.16 6.42 -11.52
N MET A 181 3.94 6.77 -11.90
CA MET A 181 3.70 7.89 -12.83
C MET A 181 4.25 9.21 -12.27
N TRP A 182 4.04 9.47 -10.97
CA TRP A 182 4.62 10.62 -10.28
C TRP A 182 6.15 10.61 -10.34
N TRP A 183 6.79 9.48 -10.05
CA TRP A 183 8.25 9.37 -10.06
C TRP A 183 8.83 9.61 -11.45
N PHE A 184 8.25 9.02 -12.50
CA PHE A 184 8.68 9.24 -13.88
C PHE A 184 8.47 10.69 -14.32
N SER A 185 7.36 11.31 -13.94
CA SER A 185 7.11 12.73 -14.22
C SER A 185 8.14 13.64 -13.55
N ARG A 186 8.52 13.34 -12.29
CA ARG A 186 9.54 14.08 -11.56
C ARG A 186 10.91 13.98 -12.26
N ARG A 187 11.37 12.78 -12.60
CA ARG A 187 12.66 12.56 -13.26
C ARG A 187 12.78 13.30 -14.60
N LYS A 188 11.69 13.35 -15.38
CA LYS A 188 11.65 14.14 -16.62
C LYS A 188 11.88 15.63 -16.36
N ASN A 189 11.26 16.18 -15.32
CA ASN A 189 11.43 17.59 -14.97
C ASN A 189 12.84 17.91 -14.48
N GLU A 190 13.48 17.01 -13.74
CA GLU A 190 14.88 17.15 -13.31
C GLU A 190 15.84 17.17 -14.52
N ASN A 191 15.62 16.30 -15.51
CA ASN A 191 16.43 16.24 -16.74
C ASN A 191 16.22 17.40 -17.72
N ILE A 192 15.17 18.23 -17.54
CA ILE A 192 14.91 19.43 -18.37
C ILE A 192 15.68 20.65 -17.82
N ILE A 193 16.11 20.61 -16.55
CA ILE A 193 16.77 21.72 -15.86
C ILE A 193 18.31 21.58 -15.91
N THR A 194 18.82 20.41 -16.30
CA THR A 194 20.25 20.12 -16.54
C THR A 194 20.61 20.18 -18.01
#